data_AF-A0A662A3P6-F1
#
_entry.id   AF-A0A662A3P6-F1
#
_cell.length_a   1.000
_cell.length_b   1.000
_cell.length_c   1.000
_cell.angle_alpha   90.00
_cell.angle_beta   90.00
_cell.angle_gamma   90.00
#
_symmetry.space_group_name_H-M   'P 1'
#
loop_
_entity.id
_entity.type
_entity.pdbx_description
1 polymer ?
#
loop_
_entity_poly.entity_id
_entity_poly.type
_entity_poly.pdbx_seq_one_letter_code
_entity_poly.pdbx_strand_id
1 'polypeptide(L)'
;MTIYIIFDEKPAGEGYCKGFTSLKGLAGYVGIPYGTLLNHFTREGKRWRDYPGKGIRIIRVDEIVKGKQRFVGKSDGLHDRNI
;
A
#
# COMPACT_ATOMS: atom_id res chain seq x y z
N MET A 1 11.84 10.60 -1.48
CA MET A 1 11.38 10.53 -2.89
C MET A 1 9.98 9.96 -2.87
N THR A 2 8.97 10.70 -3.34
CA THR A 2 7.57 10.25 -3.24
C THR A 2 7.35 8.94 -4.02
N ILE A 3 6.77 7.95 -3.35
CA ILE A 3 6.39 6.66 -3.93
C ILE A 3 4.89 6.46 -3.70
N TYR A 4 4.21 5.89 -4.69
CA TYR A 4 2.81 5.49 -4.62
C TYR A 4 2.73 3.99 -4.59
N ILE A 5 2.17 3.43 -3.51
CA ILE A 5 2.01 2.00 -3.31
C ILE A 5 0.55 1.66 -3.60
N ILE A 6 0.33 0.66 -4.45
CA ILE A 6 -0.98 0.09 -4.70
C ILE A 6 -1.08 -1.21 -3.94
N PHE A 7 -2.22 -1.42 -3.30
CA PHE A 7 -2.65 -2.72 -2.81
C PHE A 7 -3.82 -3.15 -3.67
N ASP A 8 -3.63 -4.23 -4.43
CA ASP A 8 -4.70 -4.89 -5.18
C ASP A 8 -5.22 -6.06 -4.36
N GLU A 9 -6.52 -6.10 -4.10
CA GLU A 9 -7.16 -7.24 -3.44
C GLU A 9 -7.36 -8.44 -4.39
N LYS A 10 -7.03 -8.30 -5.68
CA LYS A 10 -7.25 -9.34 -6.69
C LYS A 10 -5.97 -10.09 -7.08
N PRO A 11 -6.04 -11.43 -7.18
CA PRO A 11 -7.14 -12.29 -6.74
C PRO A 11 -7.26 -12.33 -5.20
N ALA A 12 -8.47 -12.54 -4.70
CA ALA A 12 -8.77 -12.52 -3.26
C ALA A 12 -7.83 -13.46 -2.49
N GLY A 13 -6.94 -12.87 -1.68
CA GLY A 13 -5.95 -13.61 -0.88
C GLY A 13 -4.49 -13.44 -1.32
N GLU A 14 -4.22 -12.90 -2.51
CA GLU A 14 -2.86 -12.69 -3.04
C GLU A 14 -2.50 -11.21 -3.16
N GLY A 15 -2.78 -10.43 -2.10
CA GLY A 15 -2.67 -8.97 -2.08
C GLY A 15 -1.41 -8.45 -2.82
N TYR A 16 -1.57 -8.04 -4.07
CA TYR A 16 -0.42 -7.66 -4.91
C TYR A 16 -0.06 -6.21 -4.60
N CYS A 17 1.19 -6.01 -4.18
CA CYS A 17 1.71 -4.70 -3.82
C CYS A 17 2.72 -4.22 -4.86
N LYS A 18 2.43 -3.10 -5.54
CA LYS A 18 3.35 -2.49 -6.52
C LYS A 18 3.58 -1.00 -6.24
N GLY A 19 4.84 -0.61 -6.27
CA GLY A 19 5.28 0.77 -6.09
C GLY A 19 5.47 1.52 -7.41
N PHE A 20 5.10 2.80 -7.43
CA PHE A 20 5.26 3.72 -8.56
C PHE A 20 5.92 5.00 -8.10
N THR A 21 6.91 5.47 -8.85
CA THR A 21 7.59 6.75 -8.59
C THR A 21 6.96 7.93 -9.32
N SER A 22 6.01 7.65 -10.22
CA SER A 22 5.29 8.66 -11.00
C SER A 22 3.78 8.43 -10.99
N LEU A 23 3.02 9.53 -10.84
CA LEU A 23 1.56 9.50 -10.93
C LEU A 23 1.08 9.11 -12.33
N LYS A 24 1.84 9.43 -13.39
CA LYS A 24 1.49 9.06 -14.77
C LYS A 24 1.56 7.54 -14.99
N GLY A 25 2.63 6.89 -14.50
CA GLY A 25 2.76 5.44 -14.55
C GLY A 25 1.70 4.74 -13.71
N LEU A 26 1.45 5.27 -12.51
CA LEU A 26 0.35 4.82 -11.65
C LEU A 26 -0.99 4.87 -12.39
N ALA A 27 -1.34 6.03 -12.97
CA ALA A 27 -2.60 6.26 -13.69
C ALA A 27 -2.82 5.23 -14.81
N GLY A 28 -1.79 4.98 -15.62
CA GLY A 28 -1.84 3.99 -16.70
C GLY A 28 -2.04 2.57 -16.20
N TYR A 29 -1.44 2.22 -15.06
CA TYR A 29 -1.57 0.88 -14.49
C TYR A 29 -2.95 0.61 -13.89
N VAL A 30 -3.49 1.56 -13.11
CA VAL A 30 -4.80 1.38 -12.43
C VAL A 30 -6.01 1.74 -13.30
N GLY A 31 -5.77 2.39 -14.44
CA GLY A 31 -6.83 2.91 -15.30
C GLY A 31 -7.69 3.97 -14.60
N ILE A 32 -7.06 4.86 -13.83
CA ILE A 32 -7.69 6.04 -13.20
C ILE A 32 -7.11 7.29 -13.89
N PRO A 33 -7.93 8.29 -14.24
CA PRO A 33 -7.44 9.51 -14.88
C PRO A 33 -6.35 10.19 -14.05
N TYR A 34 -5.27 10.58 -14.70
CA TYR A 34 -4.14 11.27 -14.06
C TYR A 34 -4.59 12.52 -13.30
N GLY A 35 -5.50 13.32 -13.88
CA GLY A 35 -6.03 14.52 -13.23
C GLY A 35 -6.72 14.24 -11.90
N THR A 36 -7.43 13.11 -11.79
CA THR A 36 -8.09 12.68 -10.54
C THR A 36 -7.08 12.34 -9.46
N LEU A 37 -6.00 11.64 -9.83
CA LEU A 37 -4.92 11.29 -8.90
C LEU A 37 -4.12 12.54 -8.49
N LEU A 38 -3.82 13.42 -9.45
CA LEU A 38 -3.12 14.68 -9.20
C LEU A 38 -3.89 15.58 -8.24
N ASN A 39 -5.21 15.72 -8.43
CA ASN A 39 -6.03 16.53 -7.53
C ASN A 39 -5.98 15.98 -6.11
N HIS A 40 -6.18 14.68 -5.96
CA HIS A 40 -6.24 14.02 -4.65
C HIS A 40 -4.90 14.02 -3.91
N PHE A 41 -3.82 13.58 -4.56
CA PHE A 41 -2.54 13.38 -3.89
C PHE A 41 -1.69 14.65 -3.81
N THR A 42 -1.84 15.57 -4.76
CA THR A 42 -0.99 16.77 -4.84
C THR A 42 -1.74 18.02 -4.39
N ARG A 43 -2.95 18.28 -4.90
CA ARG A 43 -3.69 19.52 -4.57
C ARG A 43 -4.39 19.45 -3.22
N GLU A 44 -5.07 18.33 -2.95
CA GLU A 44 -5.73 18.09 -1.66
C GLU A 44 -4.75 17.57 -0.59
N GLY A 45 -3.55 17.14 -0.99
CA GLY A 45 -2.51 16.67 -0.07
C GLY A 45 -2.86 15.37 0.68
N LYS A 46 -3.85 14.60 0.20
CA LYS A 46 -4.28 13.37 0.86
C LYS A 46 -3.24 12.27 0.68
N ARG A 47 -3.08 11.43 1.71
CA ARG A 47 -2.08 10.35 1.72
C ARG A 47 -2.57 9.03 1.14
N TRP A 48 -3.87 8.77 1.14
CA TRP A 48 -4.39 7.50 0.62
C TRP A 48 -5.77 7.68 -0.01
N ARG A 49 -6.18 6.71 -0.83
CA ARG A 49 -7.51 6.62 -1.43
C ARG A 49 -7.89 5.18 -1.73
N ASP A 50 -9.14 4.86 -1.42
CA ASP A 50 -9.77 3.59 -1.80
C ASP A 50 -10.59 3.74 -3.08
N TYR A 51 -10.51 2.70 -3.91
CA TYR A 51 -11.32 2.54 -5.12
C TYR A 51 -12.02 1.17 -5.05
N PRO A 52 -13.10 1.05 -4.27
CA PRO A 52 -13.77 -0.23 -4.01
C PRO A 52 -14.29 -0.90 -5.29
N GLY A 53 -14.77 -0.12 -6.27
CA GLY A 53 -15.20 -0.65 -7.58
C GLY A 53 -14.08 -1.31 -8.40
N LYS A 54 -12.81 -1.07 -8.03
CA LYS A 54 -11.63 -1.71 -8.64
C LYS A 54 -10.96 -2.72 -7.68
N GLY A 55 -11.32 -2.74 -6.40
CA GLY A 55 -10.65 -3.55 -5.38
C GLY A 55 -9.22 -3.09 -5.08
N ILE A 56 -8.94 -1.78 -5.22
CA ILE A 56 -7.59 -1.25 -5.01
C ILE A 56 -7.55 -0.12 -3.97
N ARG A 57 -6.44 -0.06 -3.23
CA ARG A 57 -6.06 1.06 -2.36
C ARG A 57 -4.75 1.66 -2.84
N ILE A 58 -4.67 2.98 -2.92
CA ILE A 58 -3.45 3.71 -3.28
C ILE A 58 -2.97 4.51 -2.08
N ILE A 59 -1.70 4.38 -1.72
CA ILE A 59 -1.06 5.10 -0.62
C ILE A 59 0.15 5.87 -1.15
N ARG A 60 0.22 7.17 -0.89
CA ARG A 60 1.38 8.02 -1.10
C ARG A 60 2.28 7.93 0.13
N VAL A 61 3.53 7.52 -0.08
CA VAL A 61 4.58 7.49 0.94
C VAL A 61 5.74 8.39 0.53
N ASP A 62 6.37 9.03 1.50
CA ASP A 62 7.48 9.97 1.27
C ASP A 62 8.82 9.23 1.07
N GLU A 63 8.94 8.05 1.67
CA GLU A 63 10.07 7.13 1.55
C GLU A 63 9.67 5.70 1.96
N ILE A 64 10.37 4.70 1.42
CA ILE A 64 10.32 3.31 1.89
C ILE A 64 11.65 3.02 2.57
N VAL A 65 11.63 2.96 3.90
CA VAL A 65 12.81 2.62 4.70
C VAL A 65 12.75 1.14 5.07
N LYS A 66 13.89 0.46 4.99
CA LYS A 66 14.02 -0.95 5.40
C LYS A 66 13.95 -1.03 6.94
N GLY A 67 12.76 -0.93 7.50
CA GLY A 67 12.51 -1.14 8.92
C GLY A 67 12.63 -2.62 9.27
N LYS A 68 13.28 -2.95 10.39
CA LYS A 68 13.09 -4.25 11.05
C LYS A 68 11.65 -4.26 11.57
N GLN A 69 10.71 -4.75 10.78
CA GLN A 69 9.38 -5.07 11.26
C GLN A 69 9.55 -6.22 12.26
N ARG A 70 9.63 -5.90 13.56
CA ARG A 70 9.60 -6.91 14.61
C ARG A 70 8.21 -7.51 14.55
N PHE A 71 8.11 -8.70 13.99
CA PHE A 71 6.98 -9.58 14.28
C PHE A 71 7.03 -9.85 15.77
N VAL A 72 6.20 -9.15 16.53
CA VAL A 72 5.82 -9.60 17.87
C VAL A 72 4.89 -10.78 17.61
N GLY A 73 5.48 -11.95 17.36
CA GLY A 73 4.72 -13.18 17.43
C GLY A 73 4.05 -13.19 18.80
N LYS A 74 2.73 -13.36 18.84
CA LYS A 74 2.07 -13.74 20.08
C LYS A 74 2.79 -15.00 20.54
N SER A 75 3.54 -14.88 21.63
CA SER A 75 4.03 -16.03 22.38
C SER A 75 2.83 -16.64 23.10
N ASP A 76 1.96 -17.31 22.35
CA ASP A 76 0.97 -18.21 22.93
C ASP A 76 1.68 -19.55 23.17
N GLY A 77 2.11 -19.74 24.42
CA GLY A 77 2.59 -21.01 24.92
C GLY A 77 4.05 -20.98 25.35
N LEU A 78 4.30 -20.52 26.58
CA LEU A 78 5.39 -21.05 27.38
C LEU A 78 5.27 -22.58 27.36
N HIS A 79 6.23 -23.26 26.75
CA HIS A 79 6.48 -24.65 27.08
C HIS A 79 7.10 -24.65 28.48
N ASP A 80 6.30 -24.97 29.50
CA ASP A 80 6.81 -25.39 30.80
C ASP A 80 7.68 -26.64 30.56
N ARG A 81 9.00 -26.44 30.51
CA ARG A 81 9.96 -27.53 30.60
C ARG A 81 10.39 -27.65 32.06
N ASN A 82 9.55 -28.32 32.84
CA ASN A 82 9.97 -28.96 34.08
C ASN A 82 9.46 -30.41 34.02
N ILE A 83 10.31 -31.30 33.51
CA ILE A 83 10.27 -32.75 33.76
C ILE A 83 11.70 -33.14 34.14
#